data_AF-A0A1T4WWR4-F1
#
_entry.id   AF-A0A1T4WWR4-F1
#
_cell.length_a   1.000
_cell.length_b   1.000
_cell.length_c   1.000
_cell.angle_alpha   90.00
_cell.angle_beta   90.00
_cell.angle_gamma   90.00
#
_symmetry.space_group_name_H-M   'P 1'
#
loop_
_entity.id
_entity.type
_entity.pdbx_description
1 polymer ?
#
loop_
_entity_poly.entity_id
_entity_poly.type
_entity_poly.pdbx_seq_one_letter_code
_entity_poly.pdbx_strand_id
1 'polypeptide(L)'
;MKIKRKGFTLIEVLSVIAILGIIMSIVVPRIGNYNKSAKKAMFLSDAKTIMTAIELYNVEAEDLIYDSDTIDEVKAKLLPEGDESKKYLNNWPSEFPRGVETVGDLKGFIQDPNKTAYYERNTQSN
;
A
#
# COMPACT_ATOMS: atom_id res chain seq x y z
N MET A 1 -8.06 45.17 42.53
CA MET A 1 -6.75 44.50 42.33
C MET A 1 -6.51 44.37 40.82
N LYS A 2 -5.61 45.17 40.22
CA LYS A 2 -5.35 45.13 38.76
C LYS A 2 -4.35 44.01 38.46
N ILE A 3 -4.78 43.01 37.69
CA ILE A 3 -3.92 41.90 37.25
C ILE A 3 -2.99 42.44 36.15
N LYS A 4 -1.67 42.48 36.41
CA LYS A 4 -0.68 42.82 35.38
C LYS A 4 -0.63 41.69 34.36
N ARG A 5 -1.00 41.97 33.11
CA ARG A 5 -0.79 41.04 32.00
C ARG A 5 0.69 41.04 31.65
N LYS A 6 1.35 39.90 31.83
CA LYS A 6 2.71 39.67 31.32
C LYS A 6 2.62 39.42 29.82
N GLY A 7 3.32 40.23 29.02
CA GLY A 7 3.49 40.00 27.59
C GLY A 7 4.61 38.99 27.34
N PHE A 8 4.51 38.25 26.24
CA PHE A 8 5.55 37.35 25.76
C PHE A 8 6.80 38.15 25.36
N THR A 9 7.98 37.61 25.64
CA THR A 9 9.24 38.23 25.21
C THR A 9 9.61 37.78 23.80
N LEU A 10 10.32 38.64 23.06
CA LEU A 10 10.82 38.29 21.71
C LEU A 10 11.81 37.10 21.77
N ILE A 11 12.60 37.01 22.83
CA ILE A 11 13.57 35.92 23.02
C ILE A 11 12.89 34.57 23.26
N GLU A 12 11.73 34.55 23.93
CA GLU A 12 10.94 33.33 24.10
C GLU A 12 10.44 32.81 22.75
N VAL A 13 9.96 33.69 21.85
CA VAL A 13 9.52 33.25 20.52
C VAL A 13 10.71 32.81 19.66
N LEU A 14 11.82 33.55 19.71
CA LEU A 14 13.01 33.27 18.90
C LEU A 14 13.66 31.92 19.23
N SER A 15 13.81 31.61 20.52
CA SER A 15 14.41 30.33 20.93
C SER A 15 13.51 29.13 20.58
N VAL A 16 12.19 29.29 20.65
CA VAL A 16 11.23 28.24 20.29
C VAL A 16 11.29 27.91 18.79
N ILE A 17 11.25 28.92 17.91
CA ILE A 17 11.33 28.66 16.46
C ILE A 17 12.70 28.09 16.04
N ALA A 18 13.78 28.47 16.74
CA ALA A 18 15.11 27.91 16.52
C ALA A 18 15.14 26.41 16.85
N ILE A 19 14.61 26.00 18.00
CA ILE A 19 14.54 24.59 18.39
C ILE A 19 13.60 23.81 17.46
N LEU A 20 12.43 24.36 17.12
CA LEU A 20 11.49 23.74 16.18
C LEU A 20 12.12 23.54 14.79
N GLY A 21 12.90 24.52 14.30
CA GLY A 21 13.62 24.41 13.03
C GLY A 21 14.64 23.27 13.01
N ILE A 22 15.39 23.10 14.11
CA ILE A 22 16.36 22.00 14.26
C ILE A 22 15.64 20.65 14.20
N ILE A 23 14.55 20.47 14.96
CA ILE A 23 13.79 19.22 14.99
C ILE A 23 13.14 18.93 13.62
N MET A 24 12.53 19.94 12.99
CA MET A 24 11.89 19.80 11.67
C MET A 24 12.88 19.36 10.59
N SER A 25 14.13 19.86 10.63
CA SER A 25 15.17 19.49 9.64
C SER A 25 15.47 17.99 9.59
N ILE A 26 15.30 17.28 10.72
CA ILE A 26 15.57 15.83 10.84
C ILE A 26 14.31 15.02 10.52
N VAL A 27 13.13 15.51 10.93
CA VAL A 27 11.87 14.77 10.85
C VAL A 27 11.33 14.71 9.41
N VAL A 28 11.33 15.84 8.70
CA VAL A 28 10.72 15.96 7.36
C VAL A 28 11.28 14.94 6.33
N PRO A 29 12.61 14.78 6.13
CA PRO A 29 13.12 13.87 5.11
C PRO A 29 12.85 12.39 5.39
N ARG A 30 12.57 12.02 6.66
CA ARG A 30 12.34 10.62 7.05
C ARG A 30 10.97 10.11 6.58
N ILE A 31 9.94 10.95 6.59
CA ILE A 31 8.56 10.55 6.31
C ILE A 31 8.37 10.02 4.86
N GLY A 32 9.15 10.53 3.90
CA GLY A 32 9.01 10.15 2.48
C GLY A 32 9.33 8.69 2.15
N ASN A 33 10.29 8.07 2.84
CA ASN A 33 10.76 6.72 2.51
C ASN A 33 9.97 5.60 3.21
N TYR A 34 9.40 5.86 4.38
CA TYR A 34 8.60 4.86 5.10
C TYR A 34 7.31 4.47 4.36
N ASN A 35 6.69 5.42 3.65
CA ASN A 35 5.44 5.18 2.92
C ASN A 35 5.59 4.12 1.82
N LYS A 36 6.73 4.06 1.12
CA LYS A 36 6.92 3.10 0.02
C LYS A 36 7.08 1.66 0.54
N SER A 37 7.92 1.47 1.54
CA SER A 37 8.16 0.15 2.14
C SER A 37 6.92 -0.38 2.87
N ALA A 38 6.17 0.50 3.55
CA ALA A 38 4.91 0.13 4.20
C ALA A 38 3.85 -0.32 3.18
N LYS A 39 3.65 0.45 2.10
CA LYS A 39 2.74 0.07 1.01
C LYS A 39 3.11 -1.27 0.36
N LYS A 40 4.39 -1.50 0.13
CA LYS A 40 4.90 -2.78 -0.40
C LYS A 40 4.62 -3.95 0.53
N ALA A 41 4.88 -3.78 1.83
CA ALA A 41 4.62 -4.84 2.82
C ALA A 41 3.12 -5.15 2.94
N MET A 42 2.28 -4.11 2.90
CA MET A 42 0.82 -4.25 2.89
C MET A 42 0.36 -5.05 1.66
N PHE A 43 0.80 -4.65 0.46
CA PHE A 43 0.43 -5.36 -0.76
C PHE A 43 0.95 -6.80 -0.78
N LEU A 44 2.16 -7.09 -0.26
CA LEU A 44 2.66 -8.46 -0.15
C LEU A 44 1.77 -9.34 0.76
N SER A 45 1.24 -8.76 1.84
CA SER A 45 0.28 -9.45 2.70
C SER A 45 -1.00 -9.75 1.93
N ASP A 46 -1.55 -8.74 1.25
CA ASP A 46 -2.79 -8.89 0.48
C ASP A 46 -2.65 -9.88 -0.69
N ALA A 47 -1.52 -9.84 -1.40
CA ALA A 47 -1.21 -10.74 -2.50
C ALA A 47 -1.19 -12.21 -2.06
N LYS A 48 -0.66 -12.50 -0.87
CA LYS A 48 -0.71 -13.85 -0.28
C LYS A 48 -2.14 -14.26 0.05
N THR A 49 -2.95 -13.34 0.60
CA THR A 49 -4.37 -13.60 0.86
C THR A 49 -5.12 -13.89 -0.44
N ILE A 50 -4.86 -13.13 -1.51
CA ILE A 50 -5.42 -13.39 -2.84
C ILE A 50 -5.00 -14.77 -3.35
N MET A 51 -3.71 -15.14 -3.24
CA MET A 51 -3.23 -16.45 -3.68
C MET A 51 -3.93 -17.60 -2.94
N THR A 52 -4.08 -17.49 -1.62
CA THR A 52 -4.83 -18.48 -0.83
C THR A 52 -6.30 -18.55 -1.23
N ALA A 53 -6.92 -17.41 -1.58
CA ALA A 53 -8.28 -17.38 -2.09
C ALA A 53 -8.42 -18.02 -3.48
N ILE A 54 -7.43 -17.82 -4.37
CA ILE A 54 -7.35 -18.50 -5.67
C ILE A 54 -7.24 -20.02 -5.48
N GLU A 55 -6.39 -20.47 -4.56
CA GLU A 55 -6.23 -21.90 -4.25
C GLU A 55 -7.55 -22.50 -3.74
N LEU A 56 -8.25 -21.79 -2.84
CA LEU A 56 -9.55 -22.24 -2.32
C LEU A 56 -10.62 -22.27 -3.42
N TYR A 57 -10.69 -21.22 -4.25
CA TYR A 57 -11.61 -21.16 -5.37
C TYR A 57 -11.39 -22.34 -6.34
N ASN A 58 -10.13 -22.64 -6.66
CA ASN A 58 -9.75 -23.74 -7.55
C ASN A 58 -10.04 -25.14 -6.99
N VAL A 59 -10.31 -25.27 -5.69
CA VAL A 59 -10.75 -26.53 -5.08
C VAL A 59 -12.25 -26.77 -5.28
N GLU A 60 -13.04 -25.70 -5.37
CA GLU A 60 -14.51 -25.77 -5.37
C GLU A 60 -15.13 -25.51 -6.75
N ALA A 61 -14.49 -24.69 -7.59
CA ALA A 61 -15.02 -24.26 -8.87
C ALA A 61 -14.59 -25.16 -10.02
N GLU A 62 -15.45 -25.27 -11.04
CA GLU A 62 -15.10 -25.95 -12.30
C GLU A 62 -14.25 -25.06 -13.23
N ASP A 63 -14.49 -23.74 -13.21
CA ASP A 63 -13.79 -22.75 -14.03
C ASP A 63 -12.55 -22.20 -13.30
N LEU A 64 -11.50 -23.02 -13.29
CA LEU A 64 -10.25 -22.74 -12.57
C LEU A 64 -9.59 -21.42 -12.99
N ILE A 65 -8.90 -20.82 -12.04
CA ILE A 65 -8.02 -19.67 -12.23
C ILE A 65 -6.61 -20.16 -12.54
N TYR A 66 -6.03 -19.65 -13.62
CA TYR A 66 -4.68 -19.99 -14.10
C TYR A 66 -3.71 -18.80 -14.00
N ASP A 67 -2.40 -19.09 -14.06
CA ASP A 67 -1.33 -18.07 -14.01
C ASP A 67 -1.47 -17.02 -15.15
N SER A 68 -2.15 -17.34 -16.25
CA SER A 68 -2.40 -16.42 -17.37
C SER A 68 -3.56 -15.46 -17.15
N ASP A 69 -4.45 -15.75 -16.20
CA ASP A 69 -5.68 -15.00 -16.03
C ASP A 69 -5.39 -13.60 -15.52
N THR A 70 -6.17 -12.65 -16.02
CA THR A 70 -5.99 -11.25 -15.65
C THR A 70 -6.48 -11.01 -14.23
N ILE A 71 -5.87 -10.04 -13.57
CA ILE A 71 -6.25 -9.67 -12.20
C ILE A 71 -7.71 -9.20 -12.12
N ASP A 72 -8.25 -8.59 -13.19
CA ASP A 72 -9.66 -8.17 -13.24
C ASP A 72 -10.63 -9.35 -13.31
N GLU A 73 -10.31 -10.38 -14.09
CA GLU A 73 -11.09 -11.62 -14.16
C GLU A 73 -11.06 -12.36 -12.82
N VAL A 74 -9.87 -12.46 -12.21
CA VAL A 74 -9.67 -13.07 -10.89
C VAL A 74 -10.48 -12.33 -9.83
N LYS A 75 -10.47 -10.99 -9.86
CA LYS A 75 -11.26 -10.17 -8.95
C LYS A 75 -12.75 -10.49 -9.09
N ALA A 76 -13.27 -10.57 -10.32
CA ALA A 76 -14.68 -10.88 -10.55
C ALA A 76 -15.06 -12.28 -10.03
N LYS A 77 -14.15 -13.26 -10.13
CA LYS A 77 -14.35 -14.63 -9.62
C LYS A 77 -14.29 -14.71 -8.09
N LEU A 78 -13.35 -14.00 -7.44
CA LEU A 78 -13.15 -14.05 -5.98
C LEU A 78 -14.05 -13.10 -5.19
N LEU A 79 -14.53 -12.04 -5.84
CA LEU A 79 -15.39 -10.99 -5.28
C LEU A 79 -16.58 -10.71 -6.21
N PRO A 80 -17.49 -11.69 -6.41
CA PRO A 80 -18.64 -11.49 -7.26
C PRO A 80 -19.57 -10.40 -6.69
N GLU A 81 -20.00 -9.48 -7.55
CA GLU A 81 -20.98 -8.46 -7.18
C GLU A 81 -22.37 -9.11 -7.10
N GLY A 82 -22.88 -9.32 -5.88
CA GLY A 82 -24.28 -9.71 -5.63
C GLY A 82 -24.49 -11.05 -4.92
N ASP A 83 -23.47 -11.92 -4.81
CA ASP A 83 -23.55 -13.17 -4.05
C ASP A 83 -22.45 -13.24 -2.99
N GLU A 84 -22.75 -12.75 -1.79
CA GLU A 84 -21.81 -12.77 -0.66
C GLU A 84 -21.43 -14.18 -0.21
N SER A 85 -22.23 -15.21 -0.55
CA SER A 85 -21.97 -16.59 -0.12
C SER A 85 -20.85 -17.26 -0.91
N LYS A 86 -20.51 -16.72 -2.09
CA LYS A 86 -19.45 -17.22 -2.97
C LYS A 86 -18.21 -16.34 -2.96
N LYS A 87 -18.06 -15.57 -1.89
CA LYS A 87 -17.00 -14.59 -1.73
C LYS A 87 -15.78 -15.26 -1.09
N TYR A 88 -14.68 -15.33 -1.84
CA TYR A 88 -13.43 -15.96 -1.38
C TYR A 88 -12.47 -14.94 -0.75
N LEU A 89 -12.73 -13.64 -0.93
CA LEU A 89 -11.96 -12.55 -0.34
C LEU A 89 -12.88 -11.55 0.33
N ASN A 90 -12.49 -10.90 1.43
CA ASN A 90 -13.34 -9.86 2.03
C ASN A 90 -13.25 -8.52 1.31
N ASN A 91 -12.04 -8.13 0.94
CA ASN A 91 -11.74 -6.86 0.31
C ASN A 91 -10.71 -7.07 -0.80
N TRP A 92 -10.76 -6.22 -1.81
CA TRP A 92 -9.73 -6.13 -2.83
C TRP A 92 -8.75 -5.00 -2.47
N PRO A 93 -7.43 -5.17 -2.68
CA PRO A 93 -6.47 -4.09 -2.47
C PRO A 93 -6.79 -2.89 -3.36
N SER A 94 -6.75 -1.68 -2.77
CA SER A 94 -7.04 -0.44 -3.49
C SER A 94 -5.89 0.03 -4.39
N GLU A 95 -4.67 -0.41 -4.09
CA GLU A 95 -3.47 -0.09 -4.85
C GLU A 95 -2.77 -1.39 -5.27
N PHE A 96 -2.65 -1.63 -6.57
CA PHE A 96 -1.80 -2.68 -7.14
C PHE A 96 -0.49 -2.09 -7.65
N PRO A 97 0.66 -2.75 -7.44
CA PRO A 97 1.90 -2.40 -8.11
C PRO A 97 1.71 -2.41 -9.63
N ARG A 98 2.38 -1.50 -10.32
CA ARG A 98 2.24 -1.41 -11.78
C ARG A 98 2.91 -2.61 -12.43
N GLY A 99 2.26 -3.22 -13.42
CA GLY A 99 2.80 -4.39 -14.10
C GLY A 99 2.55 -5.72 -13.38
N VAL A 100 1.70 -5.73 -12.35
CA VAL A 100 1.02 -6.96 -11.90
C VAL A 100 -0.33 -7.01 -12.62
N GLU A 101 -0.36 -7.67 -13.78
CA GLU A 101 -1.54 -7.72 -14.65
C GLU A 101 -2.18 -9.11 -14.66
N THR A 102 -1.39 -10.14 -14.37
CA THR A 102 -1.82 -11.54 -14.32
C THR A 102 -1.55 -12.21 -12.96
N VAL A 103 -2.18 -13.36 -12.72
CA VAL A 103 -1.87 -14.21 -11.54
C VAL A 103 -0.41 -14.64 -11.53
N GLY A 104 0.18 -14.90 -12.69
CA GLY A 104 1.60 -15.20 -12.84
C GLY A 104 2.50 -14.05 -12.38
N ASP A 105 2.13 -12.80 -12.70
CA ASP A 105 2.85 -11.62 -12.20
C ASP A 105 2.70 -11.46 -10.69
N LEU A 106 1.50 -11.73 -10.14
CA LEU A 106 1.25 -11.68 -8.70
C LEU A 106 2.11 -12.72 -7.95
N LYS A 107 2.17 -13.94 -8.47
CA LYS A 107 3.01 -15.02 -7.95
C LYS A 107 4.49 -14.66 -8.05
N GLY A 108 4.91 -14.09 -9.17
CA GLY A 108 6.26 -13.56 -9.36
C GLY A 108 6.60 -12.45 -8.36
N PHE A 109 5.65 -11.58 -8.04
CA PHE A 109 5.81 -10.54 -7.01
C PHE A 109 5.93 -11.13 -5.60
N ILE A 110 5.14 -12.15 -5.25
CA ILE A 110 5.22 -12.80 -3.94
C ILE A 110 6.59 -13.47 -3.74
N GLN A 111 7.13 -14.08 -4.81
CA GLN A 111 8.42 -14.76 -4.79
C GLN A 111 9.60 -13.80 -4.75
N ASP A 112 9.55 -12.74 -5.57
CA ASP A 112 10.55 -11.67 -5.56
C ASP A 112 9.87 -10.29 -5.48
N PRO A 113 9.58 -9.82 -4.26
CA PRO A 113 8.98 -8.50 -4.07
C PRO A 113 9.93 -7.38 -4.48
N ASN A 114 11.24 -7.62 -4.53
CA ASN A 114 12.27 -6.61 -4.82
C ASN A 114 12.54 -6.44 -6.32
N LYS A 115 11.96 -7.29 -7.17
CA LYS A 115 12.03 -7.16 -8.62
C LYS A 115 11.48 -5.79 -9.04
N THR A 116 12.38 -4.98 -9.58
CA THR A 116 12.11 -3.55 -9.82
C THR A 116 11.11 -3.30 -10.94
N ALA A 117 10.88 -4.29 -11.80
CA ALA A 117 9.89 -4.28 -12.88
C ALA A 117 8.48 -3.86 -12.44
N TYR A 118 8.08 -4.17 -11.20
CA TYR A 118 6.74 -3.86 -10.66
C TYR A 118 6.58 -2.40 -10.20
N TYR A 119 7.68 -1.65 -10.09
CA TYR A 119 7.68 -0.27 -9.57
C TYR A 119 8.30 0.74 -10.55
N GLU A 120 9.08 0.31 -11.54
CA GLU A 120 9.91 1.18 -12.40
C GLU A 120 9.26 1.62 -13.71
N ARG A 121 8.11 1.05 -14.13
CA ARG A 121 7.57 1.30 -15.49
C ARG A 121 7.27 2.78 -15.82
N ASN A 122 7.15 3.70 -14.86
CA ASN A 122 7.06 5.16 -15.14
C ASN A 122 7.98 6.06 -14.28
N THR A 123 9.21 5.65 -13.96
CA THR A 123 10.23 6.60 -13.44
C THR A 123 11.22 7.09 -14.50
N GLN A 124 11.00 6.74 -15.77
CA GLN A 124 11.75 7.31 -16.92
C GLN A 124 10.88 8.16 -17.87
N SER A 125 9.82 8.78 -17.35
CA SER A 125 9.10 9.82 -18.09
C SER A 125 8.52 10.86 -17.13
N ASN A 126 9.43 11.67 -16.57
CA ASN A 126 9.29 13.08 -16.21
C ASN A 126 10.53 13.53 -15.43
#